data_AF-A0AAN9NIJ0-F1
#
_entry.id   AF-A0AAN9NIJ0-F1
#
_cell.length_a   1.000
_cell.length_b   1.000
_cell.length_c   1.000
_cell.angle_alpha   90.00
_cell.angle_beta   90.00
_cell.angle_gamma   90.00
#
_symmetry.space_group_name_H-M   'P 1'
#
loop_
_entity.id
_entity.type
_entity.pdbx_description
1 polymer ?
#
loop_
_entity_poly.entity_id
_entity_poly.type
_entity_poly.pdbx_seq_one_letter_code
_entity_poly.pdbx_strand_id
1 'polypeptide(L)' 'MSNGVHLTAYSALGSPRSWIKGEVLKEPLLIEIAEKLNKSPAHVSFRWGIQSGHSVLPKSVNESRIKENLS' A
#
# COMPACT_ATOMS: atom_id res chain seq x y z
N MET A 1 16.20 4.60 -12.47
CA MET A 1 15.28 4.20 -13.56
C MET A 1 15.98 4.44 -14.89
N SER A 2 16.43 3.39 -15.57
CA SER A 2 17.41 3.52 -16.68
C SER A 2 16.80 3.85 -18.05
N ASN A 3 15.49 3.64 -18.26
CA ASN A 3 14.87 3.69 -19.59
C ASN A 3 13.66 4.63 -19.73
N GLY A 4 13.39 5.50 -18.74
CA GLY A 4 12.24 6.43 -18.78
C GLY A 4 10.85 5.77 -18.71
N VAL A 5 10.76 4.46 -18.42
CA VAL A 5 9.50 3.75 -18.23
C VAL A 5 9.01 3.95 -16.80
N HIS A 6 7.78 4.45 -16.65
CA HIS A 6 7.14 4.63 -15.35
C HIS A 6 6.58 3.30 -14.83
N LEU A 7 6.88 2.98 -13.56
CA LEU A 7 6.36 1.79 -12.91
C LEU A 7 5.07 2.12 -12.16
N THR A 8 4.03 1.29 -12.36
CA THR A 8 2.78 1.36 -11.60
C THR A 8 2.58 0.06 -10.83
N ALA A 9 2.48 0.15 -9.50
CA ALA A 9 2.31 -1.01 -8.64
C ALA A 9 0.84 -1.43 -8.53
N TYR A 10 0.52 -2.60 -9.09
CA TYR A 10 -0.73 -3.32 -8.85
C TYR A 10 -0.66 -4.14 -7.56
N SER A 11 -1.81 -4.40 -6.92
CA SER A 11 -1.90 -5.15 -5.67
C SER A 11 -1.00 -4.60 -4.55
N ALA A 12 -0.92 -3.27 -4.41
CA ALA A 12 -0.10 -2.61 -3.40
C ALA A 12 -0.33 -3.13 -1.96
N LEU A 13 -1.53 -3.64 -1.66
CA LEU A 13 -1.88 -4.21 -0.35
C LEU A 13 -1.56 -5.72 -0.19
N GLY A 14 -0.88 -6.35 -1.14
CA GLY A 14 -0.58 -7.79 -1.08
C GLY A 14 -1.74 -8.72 -1.43
N SER A 15 -2.79 -8.20 -2.07
CA SER A 15 -4.00 -8.96 -2.43
C SER A 15 -4.69 -9.64 -1.22
N PRO A 16 -5.12 -8.89 -0.20
CA PRO A 16 -5.55 -9.44 1.10
C PRO A 16 -6.83 -10.31 1.05
N ARG A 17 -7.51 -10.39 -0.10
CA ARG A 17 -8.68 -11.25 -0.34
C ARG A 17 -8.42 -12.35 -1.38
N SER A 18 -7.18 -12.51 -1.81
CA SER A 18 -6.78 -13.57 -2.74
C SER A 18 -6.46 -14.87 -1.99
N TRP A 19 -6.49 -15.97 -2.74
CA TRP A 19 -6.04 -17.30 -2.33
C TRP A 19 -4.55 -17.31 -1.94
N ILE A 20 -3.78 -16.38 -2.53
CA ILE A 20 -2.40 -16.08 -2.14
C ILE A 20 -2.47 -15.14 -0.93
N LYS A 21 -2.15 -15.67 0.26
CA LYS A 21 -2.08 -14.90 1.51
C LYS A 21 -0.83 -14.01 1.54
N GLY A 22 -0.80 -12.98 0.71
CA GLY A 22 0.12 -11.86 0.90
C GLY A 22 -0.36 -11.03 2.08
N GLU A 23 -0.04 -11.45 3.30
CA GLU A 23 -0.45 -10.74 4.53
C GLU A 23 0.45 -9.52 4.81
N VAL A 24 0.72 -8.70 3.80
CA VAL A 24 1.59 -7.50 3.90
C VAL A 24 1.10 -6.58 5.02
N LEU A 25 -0.22 -6.43 5.15
CA LEU A 25 -0.84 -5.60 6.19
C LEU A 25 -0.69 -6.13 7.63
N LYS A 26 -0.24 -7.37 7.79
CA LYS A 26 0.03 -7.99 9.10
C LYS A 26 1.52 -8.14 9.40
N GLU A 27 2.38 -7.64 8.51
CA GLU A 27 3.81 -7.69 8.73
C GLU A 27 4.17 -6.81 9.95
N PRO A 28 4.89 -7.35 10.96
CA PRO A 28 5.14 -6.64 12.22
C PRO A 28 5.85 -5.29 12.07
N LEU A 29 6.86 -5.19 11.20
CA LEU A 29 7.57 -3.93 10.94
C LEU A 29 6.64 -2.87 10.32
N LEU A 30 5.74 -3.27 9.43
CA LEU A 30 4.76 -2.38 8.81
C LEU A 30 3.76 -1.86 9.86
N ILE A 31 3.33 -2.71 10.79
CA ILE A 31 2.47 -2.32 11.92
C ILE A 31 3.22 -1.35 12.84
N GLU A 32 4.47 -1.66 13.22
CA GLU A 32 5.28 -0.80 14.09
C GLU A 32 5.47 0.61 13.50
N ILE A 33 5.74 0.69 12.19
CA ILE A 33 5.86 1.98 11.49
C ILE A 33 4.52 2.73 11.47
N ALA A 34 3.42 2.01 11.23
CA ALA A 34 2.08 2.57 11.20
C ALA A 34 1.71 3.18 12.56
N GLU A 35 1.99 2.48 13.66
CA GLU A 35 1.79 2.95 15.03
C GLU A 35 2.62 4.21 15.34
N LYS A 36 3.92 4.19 15.00
CA LYS A 36 4.82 5.35 15.18
C LYS A 36 4.35 6.60 14.44
N LEU A 37 3.69 6.44 13.30
CA LEU A 37 3.21 7.53 12.46
C LEU A 37 1.73 7.88 12.69
N ASN A 38 1.04 7.18 13.58
CA ASN A 38 -0.41 7.28 13.77
C ASN A 38 -1.19 7.18 12.43
N LYS A 39 -0.81 6.20 11.62
CA LYS A 39 -1.42 5.90 10.31
C LYS A 39 -1.80 4.41 10.26
N SER A 40 -2.57 4.01 9.25
CA SER A 40 -2.87 2.59 9.02
C SER A 40 -1.75 1.89 8.25
N PRO A 41 -1.54 0.56 8.39
CA PRO A 41 -0.52 -0.17 7.63
C PRO A 41 -0.68 -0.04 6.10
N ALA A 42 -1.92 0.18 5.63
CA ALA A 42 -2.19 0.48 4.23
C ALA A 42 -1.51 1.78 3.76
N HIS A 43 -1.59 2.86 4.55
CA HIS A 43 -0.92 4.12 4.24
C HIS A 43 0.59 3.95 4.16
N VAL A 44 1.19 3.19 5.08
CA VAL A 44 2.64 2.94 5.08
C VAL A 44 3.06 2.21 3.81
N SER A 45 2.31 1.18 3.41
CA SER A 45 2.55 0.44 2.17
C SER A 45 2.47 1.35 0.92
N PHE A 46 1.43 2.19 0.83
CA PHE A 46 1.30 3.14 -0.28
C PHE A 46 2.41 4.18 -0.29
N ARG A 47 2.72 4.75 0.88
CA ARG A 47 3.74 5.78 1.03
C ARG A 47 5.12 5.25 0.66
N TRP A 48 5.44 4.02 1.05
CA TRP A 48 6.68 3.36 0.65
C TRP A 48 6.80 3.26 -0.88
N GLY A 49 5.72 2.86 -1.57
CA GLY A 49 5.73 2.75 -3.02
C GLY A 49 5.94 4.08 -3.73
N ILE A 50 5.23 5.12 -3.26
CA ILE A 50 5.36 6.49 -3.76
C ILE A 50 6.80 7.01 -3.56
N GLN A 51 7.38 6.80 -2.37
CA GLN A 51 8.77 7.21 -2.07
C GLN A 51 9.81 6.40 -2.85
N SER A 52 9.47 5.19 -3.27
CA SER A 52 10.29 4.35 -4.16
C SER A 52 10.22 4.79 -5.63
N GLY A 53 9.43 5.83 -5.94
CA GLY A 53 9.35 6.44 -7.27
C GLY A 53 8.30 5.83 -8.18
N HIS A 54 7.39 5.00 -7.66
CA HIS A 54 6.33 4.38 -8.46
C HIS A 54 4.93 4.77 -7.99
N SER A 55 3.97 4.77 -8.90
CA SER A 55 2.55 4.95 -8.55
C SER A 55 1.98 3.68 -7.93
N VAL A 56 0.84 3.79 -7.23
CA VAL A 56 0.14 2.68 -6.58
C VAL A 56 -1.33 2.66 -7.01
N LEU A 57 -1.91 1.45 -7.18
CA LEU A 57 -3.32 1.27 -7.54
C LEU A 57 -4.09 0.55 -6.42
N PRO A 58 -4.54 1.29 -5.38
CA PRO A 58 -5.26 0.70 -4.26
C PRO A 58 -6.73 0.45 -4.60
N LYS A 59 -7.10 -0.82 -4.82
CA LYS A 59 -8.50 -1.19 -5.10
C LYS A 59 -9.34 -1.20 -3.82
N SER A 60 -10.47 -0.48 -3.82
CA SER A 60 -11.55 -0.62 -2.83
C SER A 60 -12.90 -0.41 -3.51
N VAL A 61 -13.94 -1.01 -2.94
CA VAL A 61 -15.36 -0.70 -3.27
C VAL A 61 -16.08 -0.08 -2.06
N ASN A 62 -15.38 0.05 -0.93
CA ASN A 62 -15.89 0.65 0.28
C ASN A 62 -15.47 2.12 0.30
N GLU A 63 -16.45 3.02 0.39
CA GLU A 63 -16.24 4.47 0.30
C GLU A 63 -15.31 5.02 1.39
N SER A 64 -15.44 4.58 2.64
CA SER A 64 -14.59 5.08 3.71
C SER A 64 -13.12 4.70 3.47
N ARG A 65 -12.86 3.49 2.97
CA ARG A 65 -11.51 3.06 2.57
C ARG A 65 -10.99 3.78 1.33
N ILE A 66 -11.86 4.15 0.39
CA ILE A 66 -11.45 4.95 -0.77
C ILE A 66 -10.98 6.32 -0.30
N LYS A 67 -11.72 6.96 0.62
CA LYS A 67 -11.34 8.25 1.22
C LYS A 67 -10.06 8.12 2.03
N GLU A 68 -9.96 7.09 2.87
CA GLU A 68 -8.76 6.81 3.67
C GLU A 68 -7.51 6.63 2.79
N ASN A 69 -7.58 5.83 1.73
CA ASN A 69 -6.44 5.56 0.84
C ASN A 69 -5.82 6.80 0.18
N LEU A 70 -6.53 7.93 0.15
CA LEU A 70 -6.10 9.19 -0.44
C LEU A 70 -5.57 10.21 0.59
N SER A 71 -5.57 9.87 1.89
CA SER A 71 -5.19 10.74 3.02
C SER A 71 -3.79 10.47 3.59
#